data_AF-A0A3B0V9S1-F1
#
_entry.id   AF-A0A3B0V9S1-F1
#
_cell.length_a   1.000
_cell.length_b   1.000
_cell.length_c   1.000
_cell.angle_alpha   90.00
_cell.angle_beta   90.00
_cell.angle_gamma   90.00
#
_symmetry.space_group_name_H-M   'P 1'
#
loop_
_entity.id
_entity.type
_entity.pdbx_description
1 polymer ?
#
loop_
_entity_poly.entity_id
_entity_poly.type
_entity_poly.pdbx_seq_one_letter_code
_entity_poly.pdbx_strand_id
1 'polypeptide(L)'
;MVFIAVIAGFISSSMTKNLKKTKIRAVSKNLVSAMRYTRGQAVVKHEEKTITFNVKTKSYKAPRKKTVTIPDEMDIFVFTADSEIADESTGSIRFFSDGSSTGGWVKLVYGKKIWKINVNWLTGEISMVEGAST
;
A
#
# COMPACT_ATOMS: atom_id res chain seq x y z
N MET A 1 3.85 -5.87 -16.34
CA MET A 1 2.91 -5.62 -15.23
C MET A 1 2.58 -6.96 -14.61
N VAL A 2 3.15 -7.24 -13.44
CA VAL A 2 3.16 -8.55 -12.78
C VAL A 2 2.46 -8.45 -11.43
N PHE A 3 1.77 -9.53 -11.07
CA PHE A 3 1.03 -9.64 -9.82
C PHE A 3 1.79 -10.50 -8.82
N ILE A 4 2.15 -9.95 -7.65
CA ILE A 4 2.73 -10.71 -6.55
C ILE A 4 1.62 -11.01 -5.54
N ALA A 5 1.40 -12.29 -5.26
CA ALA A 5 0.46 -12.74 -4.23
C ALA A 5 1.09 -13.85 -3.38
N VAL A 6 0.99 -13.69 -2.06
CA VAL A 6 1.23 -14.75 -1.10
C VAL A 6 -0.03 -14.89 -0.25
N ILE A 7 -0.63 -16.07 -0.25
CA ILE A 7 -1.81 -16.42 0.53
C ILE A 7 -1.30 -17.08 1.81
N ALA A 8 -1.34 -16.38 2.95
CA ALA A 8 -1.05 -16.96 4.26
C ALA A 8 -2.37 -17.18 5.02
N GLY A 9 -2.60 -18.41 5.47
CA GLY A 9 -3.86 -18.87 6.04
C GLY A 9 -4.26 -18.22 7.38
N PHE A 10 -5.57 -18.12 7.58
CA PHE A 10 -6.22 -17.54 8.77
C PHE A 10 -5.93 -18.33 10.05
N ILE A 11 -5.46 -17.65 11.10
CA ILE A 11 -5.62 -18.11 12.49
C ILE A 11 -6.27 -17.00 13.30
N SER A 12 -7.54 -17.20 13.64
CA SER A 12 -8.37 -16.25 14.39
C SER A 12 -8.11 -16.38 15.89
N SER A 13 -7.64 -15.31 16.55
CA SER A 13 -7.74 -15.16 18.01
C SER A 13 -8.46 -13.85 18.36
N SER A 14 -9.51 -14.02 19.17
CA SER A 14 -10.51 -13.01 19.52
C SER A 14 -10.10 -12.28 20.80
N MET A 15 -9.87 -10.96 20.74
CA MET A 15 -10.21 -10.04 21.84
C MET A 15 -10.11 -8.57 21.39
N THR A 16 -11.05 -7.72 21.84
CA THR A 16 -11.20 -6.25 21.62
C THR A 16 -11.72 -5.78 20.25
N LYS A 17 -13.02 -5.97 19.97
CA LYS A 17 -13.65 -5.70 18.65
C LYS A 17 -13.89 -4.20 18.29
N ASN A 18 -13.91 -3.26 19.24
CA ASN A 18 -14.27 -1.85 18.95
C ASN A 18 -13.09 -0.90 18.75
N LEU A 19 -12.04 -0.97 19.58
CA LEU A 19 -10.78 -0.22 19.41
C LEU A 19 -9.97 -0.70 18.19
N LYS A 20 -10.08 -1.99 17.84
CA LYS A 20 -9.42 -2.54 16.65
C LYS A 20 -10.02 -1.97 15.35
N LYS A 21 -11.35 -1.82 15.23
CA LYS A 21 -11.98 -1.34 13.97
C LYS A 21 -11.55 0.07 13.56
N THR A 22 -11.42 1.01 14.49
CA THR A 22 -10.95 2.38 14.20
C THR A 22 -9.49 2.38 13.78
N LYS A 23 -8.65 1.58 14.45
CA LYS A 23 -7.23 1.40 14.10
C LYS A 23 -7.07 0.81 12.69
N ILE A 24 -7.86 -0.20 12.32
CA ILE A 24 -7.82 -0.83 10.98
C ILE A 24 -8.16 0.18 9.87
N ARG A 25 -9.22 0.99 10.05
CA ARG A 25 -9.55 2.02 9.05
C ARG A 25 -8.45 3.08 8.97
N ALA A 26 -7.84 3.43 10.10
CA ALA A 26 -6.72 4.38 10.12
C ALA A 26 -5.50 3.89 9.33
N VAL A 27 -5.20 2.58 9.33
CA VAL A 27 -4.10 2.00 8.52
C VAL A 27 -4.28 2.31 7.03
N SER A 28 -5.48 2.08 6.48
CA SER A 28 -5.76 2.37 5.06
C SER A 28 -5.57 3.86 4.72
N LYS A 29 -6.08 4.76 5.59
CA LYS A 29 -5.91 6.21 5.43
C LYS A 29 -4.45 6.64 5.55
N ASN A 30 -3.71 6.06 6.49
CA ASN A 30 -2.29 6.34 6.68
C ASN A 30 -1.47 5.91 5.46
N LEU A 31 -1.84 4.79 4.81
CA LEU A 31 -1.21 4.36 3.58
C LEU A 31 -1.48 5.35 2.42
N VAL A 32 -2.74 5.78 2.24
CA VAL A 32 -3.09 6.82 1.26
C VAL A 32 -2.28 8.10 1.51
N SER A 33 -2.19 8.54 2.76
CA SER A 33 -1.38 9.71 3.15
C SER A 33 0.11 9.51 2.86
N ALA A 34 0.65 8.30 3.09
CA ALA A 34 2.05 7.99 2.80
C ALA A 34 2.35 8.02 1.28
N MET A 35 1.44 7.50 0.45
CA MET A 35 1.54 7.61 -1.01
C MET A 35 1.47 9.07 -1.48
N ARG A 36 0.50 9.84 -0.97
CA ARG A 36 0.35 11.27 -1.30
C ARG A 36 1.57 12.08 -0.88
N TYR A 37 2.12 11.80 0.30
CA TYR A 37 3.38 12.37 0.77
C TYR A 37 4.53 12.02 -0.18
N THR A 38 4.65 10.76 -0.58
CA THR A 38 5.71 10.30 -1.51
C THR A 38 5.63 11.04 -2.84
N ARG A 39 4.43 11.14 -3.43
CA ARG A 39 4.19 11.95 -4.63
C ARG A 39 4.57 13.41 -4.44
N GLY A 40 4.10 14.03 -3.35
CA GLY A 40 4.40 15.42 -3.05
C GLY A 40 5.91 15.67 -2.88
N GLN A 41 6.62 14.72 -2.26
CA GLN A 41 8.09 14.79 -2.18
C GLN A 41 8.75 14.68 -3.54
N ALA A 42 8.24 13.83 -4.44
CA ALA A 42 8.81 13.71 -5.78
C ALA A 42 8.72 15.02 -6.56
N VAL A 43 7.53 15.62 -6.55
CA VAL A 43 7.27 16.91 -7.22
C VAL A 43 8.08 18.04 -6.59
N VAL A 44 8.00 18.22 -5.27
CA VAL A 44 8.68 19.35 -4.58
C VAL A 44 10.19 19.25 -4.69
N LYS A 45 10.75 18.03 -4.65
CA LYS A 45 12.20 17.81 -4.76
C LYS A 45 12.70 17.69 -6.19
N HIS A 46 11.81 17.70 -7.19
CA HIS A 46 12.17 17.47 -8.60
C HIS A 46 13.00 16.19 -8.79
N GLU A 47 12.69 15.16 -8.00
CA GLU A 47 13.44 13.92 -7.95
C GLU A 47 12.45 12.76 -7.85
N GLU A 48 12.75 11.64 -8.50
CA GLU A 48 11.95 10.44 -8.35
C GLU A 48 11.94 9.96 -6.89
N LYS A 49 10.77 9.56 -6.41
CA LYS A 49 10.60 8.99 -5.07
C LYS A 49 9.74 7.74 -5.12
N THR A 50 10.14 6.76 -4.33
CA THR A 50 9.45 5.46 -4.24
C THR A 50 8.83 5.27 -2.87
N ILE A 51 7.66 4.65 -2.85
CA ILE A 51 7.12 4.00 -1.66
C ILE A 51 7.29 2.50 -1.85
N THR A 52 7.98 1.86 -0.92
CA THR A 52 8.31 0.44 -1.00
C THR A 52 7.39 -0.35 -0.08
N PHE A 53 6.95 -1.51 -0.54
CA PHE A 53 6.09 -2.45 0.15
C PHE A 53 6.82 -3.76 0.30
N ASN A 54 6.68 -4.40 1.45
CA ASN A 54 7.09 -5.77 1.64
C ASN A 54 5.88 -6.58 2.07
N VAL A 55 5.37 -7.45 1.19
CA VAL A 55 4.15 -8.21 1.43
C VAL A 55 4.36 -9.32 2.46
N LYS A 56 5.59 -9.85 2.58
CA LYS A 56 5.94 -10.91 3.54
C LYS A 56 5.93 -10.42 4.98
N THR A 57 6.55 -9.26 5.23
CA THR A 57 6.62 -8.61 6.56
C THR A 57 5.43 -7.69 6.81
N LYS A 58 4.46 -7.63 5.88
CA LYS A 58 3.28 -6.77 5.95
C LYS A 58 3.66 -5.32 6.28
N SER A 59 4.59 -4.74 5.55
CA SER A 59 5.12 -3.40 5.86
C SER A 59 5.26 -2.51 4.64
N TYR A 60 5.34 -1.20 4.88
CA TYR A 60 5.65 -0.23 3.85
C TYR A 60 6.57 0.87 4.37
N LYS A 61 7.32 1.51 3.46
CA LYS A 61 8.25 2.58 3.78
C LYS A 61 8.14 3.70 2.75
N ALA A 62 7.77 4.88 3.22
CA ALA A 62 7.82 6.11 2.44
C ALA A 62 9.22 6.74 2.52
N PRO A 63 9.60 7.62 1.57
CA PRO A 63 10.92 8.24 1.55
C PRO A 63 11.20 9.03 2.82
N ARG A 64 12.38 8.81 3.41
CA ARG A 64 12.83 9.49 4.65
C ARG A 64 11.88 9.31 5.85
N LYS A 65 11.04 8.26 5.83
CA LYS A 65 10.18 7.87 6.96
C LYS A 65 10.62 6.53 7.52
N LYS A 66 10.21 6.27 8.77
CA LYS A 66 10.35 4.95 9.37
C LYS A 66 9.43 3.96 8.65
N THR A 67 9.83 2.70 8.62
CA THR A 67 8.98 1.61 8.16
C THR A 67 7.73 1.52 9.02
N VAL A 68 6.57 1.36 8.39
CA VAL A 68 5.28 1.17 9.06
C VAL A 68 4.84 -0.26 8.85
N THR A 69 4.58 -0.97 9.95
CA THR A 69 4.03 -2.31 9.93
C THR A 69 2.50 -2.26 9.93
N ILE A 70 1.91 -3.04 9.04
CA ILE A 70 0.47 -3.26 8.94
C ILE A 70 0.11 -4.31 10.00
N PRO A 71 -1.03 -4.18 10.72
CA PRO A 71 -1.44 -5.17 11.70
C PRO A 71 -1.52 -6.58 11.10
N ASP A 72 -1.07 -7.58 11.86
CA ASP A 72 -0.96 -8.97 11.39
C ASP A 72 -2.30 -9.55 10.93
N GLU A 73 -3.41 -9.04 11.48
CA GLU A 73 -4.76 -9.45 11.10
C GLU A 73 -5.21 -8.90 9.73
N MET A 74 -4.40 -8.06 9.08
CA MET A 74 -4.64 -7.56 7.73
C MET A 74 -3.69 -8.19 6.72
N ASP A 75 -4.18 -8.43 5.52
CA ASP A 75 -3.34 -8.84 4.38
C ASP A 75 -3.10 -7.67 3.44
N ILE A 76 -1.92 -7.65 2.84
CA ILE A 76 -1.51 -6.66 1.83
C ILE A 76 -1.21 -7.35 0.52
N PHE A 77 -1.78 -6.83 -0.56
CA PHE A 77 -1.48 -7.23 -1.93
C PHE A 77 -1.04 -6.01 -2.71
N VAL A 78 -0.01 -6.17 -3.54
CA VAL A 78 0.57 -5.07 -4.30
C VAL A 78 0.63 -5.48 -5.76
N PHE A 79 0.16 -4.59 -6.62
CA PHE A 79 0.30 -4.68 -8.06
C PHE A 79 1.05 -3.44 -8.53
N THR A 80 2.17 -3.64 -9.20
CA THR A 80 3.06 -2.57 -9.64
C THR A 80 3.76 -2.96 -10.96
N ALA A 81 4.56 -2.04 -11.50
CA ALA A 81 5.39 -2.28 -12.67
C ALA A 81 6.51 -3.29 -12.37
N ASP A 82 6.86 -4.11 -13.35
CA ASP A 82 7.82 -5.21 -13.18
C ASP A 82 9.21 -4.68 -12.81
N SER A 83 9.56 -3.51 -13.36
CA SER A 83 10.80 -2.79 -13.04
C SER A 83 10.86 -2.28 -11.60
N GLU A 84 9.74 -2.24 -10.88
CA GLU A 84 9.66 -1.80 -9.49
C GLU A 84 9.55 -2.97 -8.50
N ILE A 85 9.69 -4.20 -8.98
CA ILE A 85 9.82 -5.41 -8.16
C ILE A 85 11.31 -5.60 -7.86
N ALA A 86 11.67 -5.49 -6.58
CA ALA A 86 13.05 -5.71 -6.13
C ALA A 86 13.33 -7.19 -5.88
N ASP A 87 12.34 -7.91 -5.33
CA ASP A 87 12.39 -9.35 -5.04
C ASP A 87 10.96 -9.93 -4.99
N GLU A 88 10.84 -11.24 -4.75
CA GLU A 88 9.56 -11.97 -4.70
C GLU A 88 8.53 -11.41 -3.70
N SER A 89 8.96 -10.62 -2.73
CA SER A 89 8.14 -10.06 -1.65
C SER A 89 8.14 -8.54 -1.59
N THR A 90 9.02 -7.88 -2.36
CA THR A 90 9.24 -6.44 -2.28
C THR A 90 8.92 -5.79 -3.61
N GLY A 91 7.88 -4.95 -3.60
CA GLY A 91 7.49 -4.13 -4.74
C GLY A 91 7.39 -2.66 -4.35
N SER A 92 7.66 -1.75 -5.28
CA SER A 92 7.57 -0.30 -5.05
C SER A 92 6.59 0.35 -6.01
N ILE A 93 6.09 1.53 -5.64
CA ILE A 93 5.45 2.45 -6.59
C ILE A 93 6.31 3.71 -6.63
N ARG A 94 6.81 4.03 -7.82
CA ARG A 94 7.58 5.25 -8.10
C ARG A 94 6.67 6.38 -8.55
N PHE A 95 6.91 7.54 -7.98
CA PHE A 95 6.39 8.83 -8.44
C PHE A 95 7.52 9.66 -9.04
N PHE A 96 7.22 10.31 -10.16
CA PHE A 96 8.16 11.12 -10.90
C PHE A 96 8.02 12.61 -10.54
N SER A 97 8.99 13.42 -10.96
CA SER A 97 9.03 14.86 -10.66
C SER A 97 7.90 15.65 -11.34
N ASP A 98 7.40 15.17 -12.47
CA ASP A 98 6.24 15.72 -13.18
C ASP A 98 4.88 15.37 -12.52
N GLY A 99 4.90 14.55 -11.47
CA GLY A 99 3.73 14.11 -10.73
C GLY A 99 3.06 12.85 -11.27
N SER A 100 3.56 12.26 -12.36
CA SER A 100 3.15 10.95 -12.87
C SER A 100 3.66 9.81 -11.97
N SER A 101 3.28 8.57 -12.29
CA SER A 101 3.75 7.41 -11.54
C SER A 101 3.91 6.17 -12.41
N THR A 102 4.59 5.16 -11.87
CA THR A 102 4.59 3.80 -12.44
C THR A 102 3.21 3.13 -12.42
N GLY A 103 2.27 3.70 -11.66
CA GLY A 103 0.90 3.21 -11.52
C GLY A 103 0.79 1.99 -10.64
N GLY A 104 -0.41 1.39 -10.63
CA GLY A 104 -0.69 0.15 -9.93
C GLY A 104 -1.71 0.33 -8.81
N TRP A 105 -1.73 -0.63 -7.88
CA TRP A 105 -2.63 -0.56 -6.74
C TRP A 105 -2.12 -1.38 -5.56
N VAL A 106 -2.54 -0.98 -4.37
CA VAL A 106 -2.32 -1.72 -3.12
C VAL A 106 -3.68 -2.06 -2.54
N LYS A 107 -3.88 -3.32 -2.19
CA LYS A 107 -5.11 -3.82 -1.58
C LYS A 107 -4.83 -4.27 -0.16
N LEU A 108 -5.61 -3.75 0.78
CA LEU A 108 -5.62 -4.17 2.18
C LEU A 108 -6.89 -4.96 2.46
N VAL A 109 -6.77 -6.12 3.08
CA VAL A 109 -7.90 -7.00 3.41
C VAL A 109 -7.93 -7.24 4.92
N TYR A 110 -9.11 -7.10 5.53
CA TYR A 110 -9.34 -7.42 6.95
C TYR A 110 -10.69 -8.12 7.11
N GLY A 111 -10.66 -9.43 7.33
CA GLY A 111 -11.86 -10.26 7.29
C GLY A 111 -12.59 -10.06 5.96
N LYS A 112 -13.84 -9.60 6.00
CA LYS A 112 -14.64 -9.30 4.80
C LYS A 112 -14.41 -7.91 4.22
N LYS A 113 -13.64 -7.03 4.86
CA LYS A 113 -13.45 -5.64 4.39
C LYS A 113 -12.24 -5.53 3.49
N ILE A 114 -12.39 -4.80 2.40
CA ILE A 114 -11.33 -4.53 1.43
C ILE A 114 -11.16 -3.02 1.27
N TRP A 115 -9.92 -2.55 1.26
CA TRP A 115 -9.54 -1.22 0.79
C TRP A 115 -8.59 -1.36 -0.39
N LYS A 116 -8.99 -0.93 -1.57
CA LYS A 116 -8.13 -0.89 -2.76
C LYS A 116 -7.70 0.55 -3.01
N ILE A 117 -6.42 0.83 -2.81
CA ILE A 117 -5.80 2.10 -3.14
C ILE A 117 -5.23 1.99 -4.55
N ASN A 118 -5.76 2.76 -5.49
CA ASN A 118 -5.28 2.80 -6.88
C ASN A 118 -4.39 4.01 -7.09
N VAL A 119 -3.40 3.86 -7.96
CA VAL A 119 -2.53 4.93 -8.43
C VAL A 119 -2.60 5.00 -9.95
N ASN A 120 -3.02 6.15 -10.47
CA ASN A 120 -3.07 6.41 -11.90
C ASN A 120 -1.63 6.62 -12.43
N TRP A 121 -1.25 5.89 -13.47
CA TRP A 121 0.10 5.97 -14.03
C TRP A 121 0.40 7.34 -14.66
N LEU A 122 -0.57 7.92 -15.38
CA LEU A 122 -0.37 9.18 -16.08
C LEU A 122 -0.39 10.38 -15.14
N THR A 123 -1.34 10.43 -14.21
CA THR A 123 -1.56 11.62 -13.37
C THR A 123 -0.92 11.52 -11.98
N GLY A 124 -0.52 10.31 -11.59
CA GLY A 124 -0.12 9.99 -10.21
C GLY A 124 -1.27 10.14 -9.20
N GLU A 125 -2.52 10.24 -9.65
CA GLU A 125 -3.67 10.39 -8.77
C GLU A 125 -3.84 9.14 -7.89
N ILE A 126 -4.08 9.38 -6.60
CA ILE A 126 -4.25 8.34 -5.59
C ILE A 126 -5.70 8.34 -5.09
N SER A 127 -6.43 7.28 -5.42
CA SER A 127 -7.83 7.07 -5.02
C SER A 127 -7.98 5.81 -4.19
N MET A 128 -8.97 5.77 -3.30
CA MET A 128 -9.25 4.60 -2.46
C MET A 128 -10.70 4.19 -2.61
N VAL A 129 -10.93 2.91 -2.88
CA VAL A 129 -12.25 2.30 -2.95
C VAL A 129 -12.39 1.30 -1.81
N GLU A 130 -13.47 1.42 -1.03
CA GLU A 130 -13.84 0.46 0.01
C GLU A 130 -14.81 -0.58 -0.57
N GLY A 131 -14.68 -1.85 -0.18
CA GLY A 131 -15.55 -2.93 -0.64
C GLY A 131 -15.64 -4.09 0.36
N ALA A 132 -16.40 -5.13 -0.02
CA ALA A 132 -16.50 -6.36 0.75
C ALA A 132 -16.04 -7.57 -0.08
N SER A 133 -15.27 -8.50 0.50
CA SER A 133 -15.00 -9.78 -0.17
C SER A 133 -16.28 -10.62 -0.09
N THR A 134 -16.84 -10.97 -1.26
CA THR A 134 -17.94 -11.95 -1.36
C THR A 134 -17.37 -13.34 -1.21
#